data_AF-V9Z675-F1
#
_entry.id   AF-V9Z675-F1
#
_cell.length_a   1.000
_cell.length_b   1.000
_cell.length_c   1.000
_cell.angle_alpha   90.00
_cell.angle_beta   90.00
_cell.angle_gamma   90.00
#
_symmetry.space_group_name_H-M   'P 1'
#
loop_
_entity.id
_entity.type
_entity.pdbx_description
1 polymer ?
#
loop_
_entity_poly.entity_id
_entity_poly.type
_entity_poly.pdbx_seq_one_letter_code
_entity_poly.pdbx_strand_id
1 'polypeptide(L)'
;MAHVSIQRSNDLPSCSRCNGPLILAAQMPQLDAAGKPISLELCRTCDAGDTAAGALVRFFSSGAGNDTSRAREGAELIVEFQKEVMAAHGYVLMDNSAPGSSDYPPHTGTPPKGVG
;
A
#
# COMPACT_ATOMS: atom_id res chain seq x y z
N MET A 1 -35.42 4.13 -2.39
CA MET A 1 -34.12 3.41 -2.45
C MET A 1 -33.05 4.46 -2.65
N ALA A 2 -32.07 4.56 -1.75
CA ALA A 2 -31.00 5.52 -1.88
C ALA A 2 -30.03 5.05 -2.98
N HIS A 3 -29.82 5.87 -4.00
CA HIS A 3 -28.77 5.64 -4.98
C HIS A 3 -27.42 5.95 -4.30
N VAL A 4 -26.62 4.93 -4.07
CA VAL A 4 -25.23 5.08 -3.63
C VAL A 4 -24.36 5.18 -4.88
N SER A 5 -23.73 6.32 -5.10
CA SER A 5 -22.69 6.50 -6.13
C SER A 5 -21.32 6.34 -5.50
N ILE A 6 -20.49 5.45 -6.05
CA ILE A 6 -19.10 5.27 -5.62
C ILE A 6 -18.21 6.13 -6.52
N GLN A 7 -17.52 7.11 -5.93
CA GLN A 7 -16.57 7.96 -6.64
C GLN A 7 -15.16 7.64 -6.13
N ARG A 8 -14.23 7.40 -7.05
CA ARG A 8 -12.83 7.15 -6.72
C ARG A 8 -12.16 8.48 -6.36
N SER A 9 -11.74 8.63 -5.11
CA SER A 9 -10.85 9.72 -4.70
C SER A 9 -9.43 9.39 -5.14
N ASN A 10 -8.74 10.35 -5.74
CA ASN A 10 -7.29 10.25 -5.96
C ASN A 10 -6.50 10.65 -4.72
N ASP A 11 -7.16 11.29 -3.74
CA ASP A 11 -6.54 11.72 -2.50
C ASP A 11 -6.53 10.58 -1.50
N LEU A 12 -5.34 10.33 -0.94
CA LEU A 12 -5.20 9.46 0.21
C LEU A 12 -5.82 10.10 1.45
N PRO A 13 -6.41 9.32 2.37
CA PRO A 13 -6.87 9.84 3.65
C PRO A 13 -5.68 10.37 4.47
N SER A 14 -5.97 11.21 5.46
CA SER A 14 -4.98 11.60 6.47
C SER A 14 -4.57 10.39 7.30
N CYS A 15 -3.30 10.37 7.75
CA CYS A 15 -2.79 9.33 8.62
C CYS A 15 -3.59 9.25 9.91
N SER A 16 -4.05 8.05 10.26
CA SER A 16 -4.82 7.81 11.48
C SER A 16 -4.04 8.15 12.77
N ARG A 17 -2.71 8.13 12.73
CA ARG A 17 -1.82 8.34 13.89
C ARG A 17 -1.49 9.81 14.16
N CYS A 18 -1.22 10.58 13.11
CA CYS A 18 -0.75 11.97 13.25
C CYS A 18 -1.55 13.00 12.43
N ASN A 19 -2.58 12.56 11.70
CA ASN A 19 -3.37 13.37 10.78
C ASN A 19 -2.57 14.00 9.61
N GLY A 20 -1.31 13.59 9.43
CA GLY A 20 -0.44 14.05 8.35
C GLY A 20 -0.69 13.34 7.02
N PRO A 21 0.02 13.74 5.95
CA PRO A 21 -0.12 13.13 4.64
C PRO A 21 0.43 11.70 4.62
N LEU A 22 -0.31 10.80 3.96
CA LEU A 22 0.13 9.45 3.65
C LEU A 22 0.86 9.40 2.31
N ILE A 23 1.84 8.50 2.22
CA ILE A 23 2.50 8.10 0.98
C ILE A 23 1.72 6.94 0.35
N LEU A 24 1.22 6.03 1.18
CA LEU A 24 0.44 4.87 0.77
C LEU A 24 -0.66 4.60 1.80
N ALA A 25 -1.84 4.24 1.33
CA ALA A 25 -2.92 3.70 2.14
C ALA A 25 -3.53 2.50 1.41
N ALA A 26 -3.68 1.38 2.10
CA ALA A 26 -4.38 0.21 1.61
C ALA A 26 -5.26 -0.39 2.70
N GLN A 27 -6.33 -1.05 2.31
CA GLN A 27 -7.14 -1.85 3.23
C GLN A 27 -7.00 -3.31 2.82
N MET A 28 -6.68 -4.17 3.78
CA MET A 28 -6.68 -5.61 3.54
C MET A 28 -8.12 -6.08 3.37
N PRO A 29 -8.37 -7.13 2.56
CA PRO A 29 -9.68 -7.74 2.46
C PRO A 29 -10.17 -8.34 3.79
N GLN A 30 -9.23 -8.65 4.69
CA GLN A 30 -9.52 -9.32 5.95
C GLN A 30 -9.79 -8.30 7.06
N LEU A 31 -10.66 -8.70 7.98
CA LEU A 31 -10.98 -7.92 9.16
C LEU A 31 -10.07 -8.32 10.33
N ASP A 32 -9.81 -7.37 11.21
CA ASP A 32 -9.15 -7.61 12.48
C ASP A 32 -10.04 -8.42 13.44
N ALA A 33 -9.51 -8.76 14.62
CA ALA A 33 -10.24 -9.50 15.64
C ALA A 33 -11.53 -8.80 16.14
N ALA A 34 -11.65 -7.49 15.92
CA ALA A 34 -12.82 -6.68 16.26
C ALA A 34 -13.79 -6.49 15.08
N GLY A 35 -13.54 -7.15 13.93
CA GLY A 35 -14.38 -7.04 12.74
C GLY A 35 -14.17 -5.74 11.96
N LYS A 36 -13.05 -5.03 12.15
CA LYS A 36 -12.72 -3.80 11.42
C LYS A 36 -11.74 -4.07 10.28
N PRO A 37 -11.81 -3.33 9.16
CA PRO A 37 -10.81 -3.45 8.10
C PRO A 37 -9.39 -3.21 8.64
N ILE A 38 -8.46 -4.09 8.27
CA ILE A 38 -7.04 -3.88 8.58
C ILE A 38 -6.50 -2.85 7.59
N SER A 39 -6.13 -1.67 8.09
CA SER A 39 -5.56 -0.60 7.28
C SER A 39 -4.03 -0.63 7.33
N LEU A 40 -3.41 -0.62 6.16
CA LEU A 40 -1.98 -0.43 5.94
C LEU A 40 -1.75 1.04 5.58
N GLU A 41 -1.06 1.78 6.44
CA GLU A 41 -0.74 3.19 6.23
C GLU A 41 0.76 3.40 6.24
N LEU A 42 1.30 4.04 5.19
CA LEU A 42 2.67 4.53 5.17
C LEU A 42 2.68 6.04 5.32
N CYS A 43 3.06 6.52 6.51
CA CYS A 43 3.15 7.92 6.87
C CYS A 43 4.62 8.35 6.93
N ARG A 44 4.95 9.44 6.23
CA ARG A 44 6.30 10.02 6.25
C ARG A 44 6.79 10.34 7.66
N THR A 45 5.91 10.78 8.56
CA THR A 45 6.31 11.23 9.90
C THR A 45 6.36 10.07 10.88
N CYS A 46 5.32 9.23 10.91
CA CYS A 46 5.23 8.16 11.90
C CYS A 46 6.19 7.02 11.60
N ASP A 47 6.41 6.68 10.32
CA ASP A 47 7.17 5.49 9.93
C ASP A 47 8.63 5.76 9.57
N ALA A 48 9.09 7.03 9.61
CA ALA A 48 10.46 7.38 9.21
C ALA A 48 11.54 6.68 10.04
N GLY A 49 11.23 6.37 11.31
CA GLY A 49 12.14 5.71 12.24
C GLY A 49 12.08 4.18 12.20
N ASP A 50 11.10 3.61 11.51
CA ASP A 50 10.90 2.16 11.47
C ASP A 50 11.87 1.49 10.49
N THR A 51 12.00 0.18 10.59
CA THR A 51 12.96 -0.59 9.81
C THR A 51 12.57 -0.66 8.33
N ALA A 52 11.57 -1.47 7.98
CA ALA A 52 11.12 -1.65 6.62
C ALA A 52 10.28 -0.45 6.16
N ALA A 53 9.36 0.05 6.99
CA ALA A 53 8.55 1.20 6.64
C ALA A 53 9.41 2.46 6.45
N GLY A 54 10.43 2.70 7.29
CA GLY A 54 11.36 3.82 7.12
C GLY A 54 12.22 3.70 5.86
N ALA A 55 12.62 2.49 5.47
CA ALA A 55 13.31 2.26 4.19
C ALA A 55 12.40 2.59 2.99
N LEU A 56 11.14 2.17 3.04
CA LEU A 56 10.15 2.46 1.99
C LEU A 56 9.82 3.97 1.92
N VAL A 57 9.73 4.66 3.06
CA VAL A 57 9.58 6.13 3.11
C VAL A 57 10.76 6.82 2.40
N ARG A 58 12.00 6.38 2.66
CA ARG A 58 13.20 6.93 2.01
C ARG A 58 13.22 6.65 0.52
N PHE A 59 12.83 5.44 0.10
CA PHE A 59 12.70 5.06 -1.31
C PHE A 59 11.78 6.03 -2.05
N PHE A 60 10.54 6.22 -1.58
CA PHE A 60 9.61 7.16 -2.21
C PHE A 60 10.08 8.62 -2.13
N SER A 61 10.65 9.05 -1.00
CA SER A 61 11.11 10.43 -0.82
C SER A 61 12.30 10.79 -1.72
N SER A 62 13.10 9.80 -2.15
CA SER A 62 14.19 10.01 -3.12
C SER A 62 13.72 10.08 -4.58
N GLY A 63 12.42 9.91 -4.84
CA GLY A 63 11.88 9.84 -6.20
C GLY A 63 12.03 8.47 -6.88
N ALA A 64 12.64 7.49 -6.20
CA ALA A 64 12.88 6.15 -6.74
C ALA A 64 11.61 5.39 -7.13
N GLY A 65 10.46 5.74 -6.53
CA GLY A 65 9.16 5.19 -6.93
C GLY A 65 8.75 5.50 -8.38
N ASN A 66 9.36 6.51 -9.00
CA ASN A 66 9.15 6.85 -10.41
C ASN A 66 10.22 6.27 -11.34
N ASP A 67 11.23 5.58 -10.80
CA ASP A 67 12.32 4.98 -11.55
C ASP A 67 12.03 3.49 -11.78
N THR A 68 11.66 3.14 -13.01
CA THR A 68 11.31 1.76 -13.39
C THR A 68 12.49 0.80 -13.29
N SER A 69 13.74 1.28 -13.36
CA SER A 69 14.92 0.44 -13.16
C SER A 69 15.02 -0.08 -11.72
N ARG A 70 14.37 0.62 -10.77
CA ARG A 70 14.31 0.29 -9.35
C ARG A 70 12.99 -0.36 -8.94
N ALA A 71 12.14 -0.75 -9.91
CA ALA A 71 10.85 -1.37 -9.62
C ALA A 71 10.98 -2.64 -8.76
N ARG A 72 12.03 -3.44 -8.97
CA ARG A 72 12.30 -4.64 -8.17
C ARG A 72 12.59 -4.29 -6.70
N GLU A 73 13.46 -3.31 -6.46
CA GLU A 73 13.76 -2.82 -5.12
C GLU A 73 12.49 -2.29 -4.44
N GLY A 74 11.69 -1.50 -5.17
CA GLY A 74 10.41 -1.01 -4.67
C GLY A 74 9.44 -2.13 -4.28
N ALA A 75 9.35 -3.19 -5.09
CA ALA A 75 8.50 -4.35 -4.79
C ALA A 75 9.00 -5.11 -3.54
N GLU A 76 10.31 -5.32 -3.42
CA GLU A 76 10.91 -5.96 -2.24
C GLU A 76 10.65 -5.13 -0.97
N LEU A 77 10.82 -3.80 -1.03
CA LEU A 77 10.52 -2.91 0.10
C LEU A 77 9.04 -2.89 0.50
N ILE A 78 8.11 -3.00 -0.46
CA ILE A 78 6.68 -3.11 -0.17
C ILE A 78 6.37 -4.40 0.58
N VAL A 79 6.98 -5.52 0.18
CA VAL A 79 6.78 -6.82 0.85
C VAL A 79 7.31 -6.78 2.28
N GLU A 80 8.51 -6.25 2.49
CA GLU A 80 9.08 -6.13 3.84
C GLU A 80 8.27 -5.17 4.73
N PHE A 81 7.78 -4.06 4.16
CA PHE A 81 6.83 -3.17 4.86
C PHE A 81 5.55 -3.90 5.27
N GLN A 82 4.95 -4.69 4.37
CA GLN A 82 3.75 -5.46 4.67
C GLN A 82 4.01 -6.48 5.78
N LYS A 83 5.14 -7.19 5.75
CA LYS A 83 5.53 -8.11 6.82
C LYS A 83 5.65 -7.40 8.17
N GLU A 84 6.31 -6.25 8.19
CA GLU A 84 6.49 -5.43 9.41
C GLU A 84 5.14 -4.99 9.99
N VAL A 85 4.25 -4.43 9.17
CA VAL A 85 2.92 -4.00 9.65
C VAL A 85 2.08 -5.20 10.08
N MET A 86 2.05 -6.29 9.32
CA MET A 86 1.32 -7.49 9.69
C MET A 86 1.82 -8.07 11.02
N ALA A 87 3.13 -8.13 11.22
CA ALA A 87 3.73 -8.60 12.47
C ALA A 87 3.32 -7.73 13.66
N ALA A 88 3.26 -6.40 13.49
CA ALA A 88 2.77 -5.49 14.52
C ALA A 88 1.28 -5.73 14.89
N HIS A 89 0.50 -6.27 13.96
CA HIS A 89 -0.89 -6.69 14.19
C HIS A 89 -1.03 -8.16 14.61
N GLY A 90 0.07 -8.87 14.87
CA GLY A 90 0.04 -10.29 15.28
C GLY A 90 -0.23 -11.27 14.13
N TYR A 91 -0.10 -10.82 12.89
CA TYR A 91 -0.23 -11.64 11.68
C TYR A 91 1.13 -11.96 11.09
N VAL A 92 1.20 -13.08 10.36
CA VAL A 92 2.37 -13.44 9.56
C VAL A 92 1.95 -13.42 8.11
N LEU A 93 2.67 -12.65 7.28
CA LEU A 93 2.51 -12.74 5.84
C LEU A 93 3.06 -14.09 5.39
N MET A 94 2.18 -14.97 4.88
CA MET A 94 2.61 -16.24 4.31
C MET A 94 2.93 -16.05 2.83
N ASP A 95 4.11 -16.54 2.42
CA ASP A 95 4.46 -16.67 1.01
C ASP A 95 3.60 -17.78 0.38
N ASN A 96 2.39 -17.41 -0.03
CA ASN A 96 1.64 -18.23 -0.94
C ASN A 96 2.33 -18.12 -2.30
N SER A 97 3.28 -19.02 -2.54
CA SER A 97 3.73 -19.34 -3.89
C SER A 97 2.50 -19.86 -4.65
N ALA A 98 1.72 -18.95 -5.25
CA ALA A 98 0.68 -19.37 -6.17
C ALA A 98 1.39 -20.10 -7.32
N PRO A 99 1.01 -21.34 -7.67
CA PRO A 99 1.50 -21.94 -8.90
C PRO A 99 0.94 -21.10 -10.06
N GLY A 100 1.79 -20.27 -10.67
CA GLY A 100 1.50 -19.55 -11.91
C GLY A 100 0.60 -18.31 -11.77
N SER A 101 1.05 -17.24 -11.11
CA SER A 101 0.42 -15.92 -11.24
C SER A 101 0.83 -15.21 -12.54
N SER A 102 0.43 -15.75 -13.68
CA SER A 102 0.31 -15.00 -14.94
C SER A 102 -1.14 -14.59 -15.24
N ASP A 103 -2.12 -15.03 -14.46
CA ASP A 103 -3.53 -14.69 -14.64
C ASP A 103 -3.93 -13.48 -13.79
N TYR A 104 -3.24 -12.35 -13.96
CA TYR A 104 -3.96 -11.09 -13.81
C TYR A 104 -4.80 -10.95 -15.08
N PRO A 105 -6.14 -10.86 -15.00
CA PRO A 105 -6.92 -10.53 -16.18
C PRO A 105 -6.35 -9.21 -16.73
N PRO A 106 -6.04 -9.13 -18.03
CA PRO A 106 -5.51 -7.90 -18.61
C PRO A 106 -6.47 -6.77 -18.23
N HIS A 107 -5.93 -5.67 -17.71
CA HIS A 107 -6.73 -4.48 -17.46
C HIS A 107 -7.42 -4.10 -18.79
N THR A 108 -8.72 -4.39 -18.91
CA THR A 108 -9.52 -4.06 -20.09
C THR A 108 -9.96 -2.59 -20.08
N GLY A 109 -9.63 -1.85 -19.02
CA GLY A 109 -9.83 -0.42 -18.93
C GLY A 109 -8.82 0.33 -19.79
N THR A 110 -9.29 1.38 -20.47
CA THR A 110 -8.42 2.33 -21.14
C THR A 110 -7.43 2.91 -20.13
N PRO A 111 -6.13 2.97 -20.45
CA PRO A 111 -5.16 3.59 -19.55
C PRO A 111 -5.59 5.04 -19.25
N PRO A 112 -5.49 5.48 -17.98
CA PRO A 112 -5.82 6.86 -17.64
C PRO A 112 -4.93 7.77 -18.49
N LYS A 113 -5.55 8.72 -19.20
CA LYS A 113 -4.82 9.75 -19.94
C LYS A 113 -4.04 10.58 -18.94
N GLY A 114 -2.75 10.30 -18.78
CA GLY A 114 -1.82 11.20 -18.13
C GLY A 114 -1.77 12.49 -18.94
N VAL A 115 -2.23 13.59 -18.34
CA VAL A 115 -1.86 14.93 -18.77
C VAL A 115 -0.51 15.23 -18.14
N GLY A 116 0.49 15.46 -18.99
CA GLY A 116 1.83 15.89 -18.60
C GLY A 116 1.89 17.34 -18.15
#